data_AF-A0A6G1Z787-F1
#
_entry.id   AF-A0A6G1Z787-F1
#
_cell.length_a   1.000
_cell.length_b   1.000
_cell.length_c   1.000
_cell.angle_alpha   90.00
_cell.angle_beta   90.00
_cell.angle_gamma   90.00
#
_symmetry.space_group_name_H-M   'P 1'
#
loop_
_entity.id
_entity.type
_entity.pdbx_description
1 polymer ?
#
loop_
_entity_poly.entity_id
_entity_poly.type
_entity_poly.pdbx_seq_one_letter_code
_entity_poly.pdbx_strand_id
1 'polypeptide(L)'
;MTDIHEEDFRAAFDMLSPEAKSALVEAILDNPTAVESFALNANQDNGESVKMVHEVDYDIPDLEDRLDGLPRTTREFYEVVKEVPEPLSREDIAAFIQKEHQDFLEDHASAKYNSWLSKHLNKLSKAGVLGKYRHNRKVFYTPDIERAIYDWYSINQPEEELGPKLANEIASETGMPWAVVRATLERVT
;
A
#
# COMPACT_ATOMS: atom_id res chain seq x y z
N MET A 1 -31.92 -20.59 -11.37
CA MET A 1 -31.03 -21.40 -10.52
C MET A 1 -30.21 -22.26 -11.46
N THR A 2 -29.03 -21.78 -11.84
CA THR A 2 -28.01 -22.56 -12.53
C THR A 2 -27.14 -23.18 -11.46
N ASP A 3 -27.34 -24.47 -11.19
CA ASP A 3 -26.41 -25.26 -10.36
C ASP A 3 -25.08 -25.36 -11.12
N ILE A 4 -24.07 -24.63 -10.66
CA ILE A 4 -22.69 -24.86 -11.08
C ILE A 4 -22.25 -26.11 -10.32
N HIS A 5 -22.13 -27.24 -11.01
CA HIS A 5 -21.65 -28.47 -10.40
C HIS A 5 -20.19 -28.30 -9.97
N GLU A 6 -19.86 -28.68 -8.74
CA GLU A 6 -18.51 -28.55 -8.15
C GLU A 6 -17.41 -29.20 -9.02
N GLU A 7 -17.78 -30.24 -9.78
CA GLU A 7 -16.89 -30.92 -10.73
C GLU A 7 -16.51 -30.05 -11.94
N ASP A 8 -17.43 -29.21 -12.44
CA ASP A 8 -17.19 -28.32 -13.58
C ASP A 8 -16.24 -27.17 -13.20
N PHE A 9 -16.39 -26.66 -11.98
CA PHE A 9 -15.48 -25.63 -11.47
C PHE A 9 -14.06 -26.16 -11.27
N ARG A 10 -13.91 -27.38 -10.72
CA ARG A 10 -12.59 -27.99 -10.56
C ARG A 10 -11.91 -28.26 -11.89
N ALA A 11 -12.65 -28.74 -12.89
CA ALA A 11 -12.12 -28.96 -14.22
C ALA A 11 -11.66 -27.65 -14.87
N ALA A 12 -12.45 -26.58 -14.76
CA ALA A 12 -12.10 -25.25 -15.28
C ALA A 12 -10.88 -24.65 -14.55
N PHE A 13 -10.82 -24.79 -13.22
CA PHE A 13 -9.68 -24.35 -12.44
C PHE A 13 -8.42 -25.12 -12.85
N ASP A 14 -8.51 -26.43 -13.07
CA ASP A 14 -7.35 -27.24 -13.43
C ASP A 14 -6.76 -26.92 -14.80
N MET A 15 -7.57 -26.38 -15.71
CA MET A 15 -7.15 -25.87 -17.01
C MET A 15 -6.38 -24.54 -16.96
N LEU A 16 -6.40 -23.83 -15.83
CA LEU A 16 -5.63 -22.59 -15.66
C LEU A 16 -4.13 -22.87 -15.57
N SER A 17 -3.32 -21.94 -16.09
CA SER A 17 -1.87 -22.01 -15.91
C SER A 17 -1.51 -21.84 -14.42
N PRO A 18 -0.33 -22.32 -13.99
CA PRO A 18 0.12 -22.16 -12.61
C PRO A 18 0.13 -20.69 -12.15
N GLU A 19 0.50 -19.77 -13.04
CA GLU A 19 0.54 -18.33 -12.79
C GLU A 19 -0.86 -17.76 -12.60
N ALA A 20 -1.82 -18.16 -13.45
CA ALA A 20 -3.21 -17.76 -13.33
C ALA A 20 -3.87 -18.30 -12.05
N LYS A 21 -3.56 -19.55 -11.65
CA LYS A 21 -4.02 -20.11 -10.37
C LYS A 21 -3.49 -19.32 -9.18
N SER A 22 -2.20 -18.97 -9.21
CA SER A 22 -1.57 -18.24 -8.11
C SER A 22 -2.13 -16.82 -7.98
N ALA A 23 -2.32 -16.12 -9.11
CA ALA A 23 -2.93 -14.80 -9.13
C ALA A 23 -4.39 -14.82 -8.67
N LEU A 24 -5.14 -15.87 -9.05
CA LEU A 24 -6.53 -16.03 -8.60
C LEU A 24 -6.59 -16.22 -7.09
N VAL A 25 -5.77 -17.13 -6.53
CA VAL A 25 -5.71 -17.39 -5.09
C VAL A 25 -5.32 -16.14 -4.31
N GLU A 26 -4.33 -15.37 -4.81
CA GLU A 26 -3.92 -14.11 -4.21
C GLU A 26 -5.06 -13.09 -4.21
N ALA A 27 -5.80 -12.96 -5.32
CA ALA A 27 -6.96 -12.09 -5.42
C ALA A 27 -8.12 -12.51 -4.49
N ILE A 28 -8.38 -13.81 -4.29
CA ILE A 28 -9.41 -14.30 -3.35
C ILE A 28 -9.02 -13.97 -1.91
N LEU A 29 -7.75 -14.14 -1.55
CA LEU A 29 -7.24 -13.90 -0.21
C LEU A 29 -7.23 -12.41 0.15
N ASP A 30 -6.97 -11.55 -0.83
CA ASP A 30 -6.91 -10.09 -0.64
C ASP A 30 -8.31 -9.46 -0.67
N ASN A 31 -9.25 -10.02 -1.46
CA ASN A 31 -10.63 -9.53 -1.53
C ASN A 31 -11.64 -10.65 -1.93
N PRO A 32 -12.29 -11.32 -0.96
CA PRO A 32 -13.21 -12.43 -1.26
C PRO A 32 -14.46 -12.01 -2.06
N THR A 33 -14.90 -10.75 -1.94
CA THR A 33 -16.05 -10.20 -2.69
C THR A 33 -15.73 -9.90 -4.15
N ALA A 34 -14.46 -9.76 -4.54
CA ALA A 34 -14.07 -9.53 -5.93
C ALA A 34 -14.30 -10.76 -6.83
N VAL A 35 -14.34 -11.95 -6.24
CA VAL A 35 -14.59 -13.21 -6.97
C VAL A 35 -16.06 -13.32 -7.35
N GLU A 36 -16.97 -12.85 -6.50
CA GLU A 36 -18.42 -12.85 -6.77
C GLU A 36 -18.77 -11.92 -7.94
N SER A 37 -18.17 -10.73 -7.99
CA SER A 37 -18.37 -9.77 -9.09
C SER A 37 -17.75 -10.27 -10.41
N PHE A 38 -16.62 -10.98 -10.36
CA PHE A 38 -16.05 -11.64 -11.54
C PHE A 38 -16.97 -12.76 -12.08
N ALA A 39 -17.49 -13.62 -11.19
CA ALA A 39 -18.37 -14.72 -11.56
C ALA A 39 -19.72 -14.25 -12.14
N LEU A 40 -20.24 -13.13 -11.64
CA LEU A 40 -21.48 -12.53 -12.16
C LEU A 40 -21.31 -11.94 -13.57
N ASN A 41 -20.11 -11.43 -13.89
CA ASN A 41 -19.83 -10.81 -15.19
C ASN A 41 -19.44 -11.81 -16.29
N ALA A 42 -18.92 -13.00 -15.93
CA ALA A 42 -18.55 -14.04 -16.90
C ALA A 42 -19.74 -14.65 -17.66
N ASN A 43 -20.98 -14.41 -17.20
CA ASN A 43 -22.20 -14.88 -17.86
C ASN A 43 -22.78 -13.88 -18.90
N GLN A 44 -22.13 -12.75 -19.15
CA GLN A 44 -22.52 -11.86 -20.25
C GLN A 44 -21.63 -12.12 -21.47
N ASP A 45 -21.98 -13.18 -22.20
CA ASP A 45 -21.45 -13.44 -23.54
C ASP A 45 -22.05 -12.42 -24.52
N ASN A 46 -21.37 -11.30 -24.69
CA ASN A 46 -21.52 -10.40 -25.83
C ASN A 46 -20.13 -9.94 -26.22
N GLY A 47 -19.63 -10.43 -27.36
CA GLY A 47 -18.29 -10.19 -27.93
C GLY A 47 -17.99 -8.75 -28.33
N GLU A 48 -18.21 -7.79 -27.44
CA GLU A 48 -17.58 -6.48 -27.47
C GLU A 48 -16.41 -6.48 -26.49
N SER A 49 -15.24 -6.10 -26.97
CA SER A 49 -14.08 -5.79 -26.16
C SER A 49 -14.42 -4.62 -25.25
N VAL A 50 -15.02 -4.91 -24.09
CA VAL A 50 -15.31 -3.92 -23.06
C VAL A 50 -13.97 -3.37 -22.60
N LYS A 51 -13.66 -2.14 -23.03
CA LYS A 51 -12.66 -1.32 -22.34
C LYS A 51 -13.20 -1.14 -20.92
N MET A 52 -12.72 -1.97 -20.01
CA MET A 52 -12.90 -1.82 -18.57
C MET A 52 -12.23 -0.51 -18.17
N VAL A 53 -12.92 0.62 -18.37
CA VAL A 53 -12.75 1.81 -17.54
C VAL A 53 -13.56 1.50 -16.29
N HIS A 54 -13.06 0.56 -15.49
CA HIS A 54 -13.54 0.42 -14.13
C HIS A 54 -12.94 1.63 -13.42
N GLU A 55 -13.76 2.66 -13.23
CA GLU A 55 -13.61 3.59 -12.12
C GLU A 55 -13.80 2.71 -10.87
N VAL A 56 -12.73 1.98 -10.49
CA VAL A 56 -12.72 1.27 -9.23
C VAL A 56 -12.62 2.38 -8.21
N ASP A 57 -13.75 2.74 -7.62
CA ASP A 57 -13.76 3.55 -6.42
C ASP A 57 -13.12 2.66 -5.34
N TYR A 58 -11.79 2.75 -5.22
CA TYR A 58 -11.09 2.09 -4.14
C TYR A 58 -11.56 2.79 -2.88
N ASP A 59 -12.45 2.13 -2.14
CA ASP A 59 -12.85 2.56 -0.80
C ASP A 59 -11.62 2.44 0.11
N ILE A 60 -10.75 3.45 0.01
CA ILE A 60 -9.54 3.58 0.80
C ILE A 60 -9.98 4.26 2.07
N PRO A 61 -9.88 3.57 3.22
CA PRO A 61 -10.21 4.19 4.48
C PRO A 61 -9.40 5.46 4.65
N ASP A 62 -9.99 6.46 5.29
CA ASP A 62 -9.31 7.72 5.47
C ASP A 62 -8.05 7.57 6.35
N LEU A 63 -7.33 8.66 6.57
CA LEU A 63 -6.12 8.61 7.39
C LEU A 63 -6.42 8.18 8.83
N GLU A 64 -7.56 8.60 9.39
CA GLU A 64 -7.93 8.32 10.78
C GLU A 64 -8.27 6.84 10.95
N ASP A 65 -9.05 6.25 10.03
CA ASP A 65 -9.39 4.83 10.02
C ASP A 65 -8.14 3.94 9.88
N ARG A 66 -7.21 4.32 8.99
CA ARG A 66 -5.95 3.59 8.81
C ARG A 66 -5.06 3.67 10.04
N LEU A 67 -5.07 4.81 10.74
CA LEU A 67 -4.38 4.97 12.01
C LEU A 67 -5.04 4.13 13.10
N ASP A 68 -6.37 4.08 13.18
CA ASP A 68 -7.11 3.35 14.20
C ASP A 68 -6.92 1.83 14.13
N GLY A 69 -6.62 1.30 12.94
CA GLY A 69 -6.15 -0.07 12.76
C GLY A 69 -4.77 -0.36 13.39
N LEU A 70 -4.03 0.65 13.84
CA LEU A 70 -2.68 0.50 14.40
C LEU A 70 -2.66 0.50 15.94
N PRO A 71 -1.66 -0.17 16.55
CA PRO A 71 -1.44 -0.10 17.99
C PRO A 71 -1.32 1.35 18.45
N ARG A 72 -1.89 1.65 19.63
CA ARG A 72 -1.87 3.01 20.21
C ARG A 72 -0.49 3.67 20.15
N THR A 73 0.55 2.96 20.56
CA THR A 73 1.93 3.47 20.53
C THR A 73 2.43 3.79 19.11
N THR A 74 1.95 3.09 18.08
CA THR A 74 2.28 3.40 16.68
C THR A 74 1.53 4.64 16.19
N ARG A 75 0.29 4.87 16.65
CA ARG A 75 -0.45 6.11 16.40
C ARG A 75 0.19 7.31 17.09
N GLU A 76 0.52 7.19 18.38
CA GLU A 76 1.22 8.24 19.13
C GLU A 76 2.58 8.57 18.49
N PHE A 77 3.28 7.55 17.98
CA PHE A 77 4.53 7.77 17.24
C PHE A 77 4.31 8.53 15.91
N TYR A 78 3.19 8.32 15.22
CA TYR A 78 2.88 9.07 14.00
C TYR A 78 2.70 10.57 14.27
N GLU A 79 2.07 10.92 15.39
CA GLU A 79 1.89 12.31 15.81
C GLU A 79 3.22 13.05 15.97
N VAL A 80 4.26 12.35 16.40
CA VAL A 80 5.62 12.89 16.48
C VAL A 80 6.29 12.92 15.10
N VAL A 81 6.16 11.83 14.33
CA VAL A 81 6.83 11.70 13.02
C VAL A 81 6.34 12.73 12.02
N LYS A 82 5.06 13.11 12.04
CA LYS A 82 4.50 14.09 11.10
C LYS A 82 5.02 15.52 11.28
N GLU A 83 5.61 15.81 12.44
CA GLU A 83 6.21 17.12 12.75
C GLU A 83 7.68 17.21 12.32
N VAL A 84 8.31 16.07 12.03
CA VAL A 84 9.72 16.03 11.64
C VAL A 84 9.89 16.70 10.26
N PRO A 85 10.88 17.60 10.08
CA PRO A 85 11.16 18.20 8.78
C PRO A 85 11.60 17.17 7.74
N GLU A 86 11.02 17.23 6.54
CA GLU A 86 11.32 16.31 5.44
C GLU A 86 12.60 16.67 4.67
N PRO A 87 13.31 15.69 4.07
CA PRO A 87 12.99 14.24 4.02
C PRO A 87 13.42 13.48 5.28
N LEU A 88 12.68 12.42 5.62
CA LEU A 88 12.83 11.72 6.91
C LEU A 88 13.66 10.44 6.77
N SER A 89 14.96 10.49 7.04
CA SER A 89 15.65 9.23 7.37
C SER A 89 15.31 8.79 8.80
N ARG A 90 15.53 7.52 9.10
CA ARG A 90 15.38 7.02 10.47
C ARG A 90 16.28 7.78 11.44
N GLU A 91 17.48 8.13 11.01
CA GLU A 91 18.45 8.89 11.82
C GLU A 91 17.94 10.31 12.10
N ASP A 92 17.30 10.95 11.12
CA ASP A 92 16.70 12.29 11.28
C ASP A 92 15.53 12.24 12.27
N ILE A 93 14.65 11.23 12.14
CA ILE A 93 13.54 11.01 13.07
C ILE A 93 14.05 10.78 14.49
N ALA A 94 15.07 9.93 14.66
CA ALA A 94 15.65 9.65 15.97
C ALA A 94 16.25 10.92 16.62
N ALA A 95 16.97 11.72 15.83
CA ALA A 95 17.57 12.97 16.29
C ALA A 95 16.49 14.00 16.67
N PHE A 96 15.43 14.12 15.87
CA PHE A 96 14.32 15.03 16.13
C PHE A 96 13.57 14.66 17.41
N ILE A 97 13.24 13.39 17.61
CA ILE A 97 12.56 12.93 18.83
C ILE A 97 13.39 13.24 20.08
N GLN A 98 14.71 13.01 20.02
CA GLN A 98 15.59 13.31 21.16
C GLN A 98 15.69 14.81 21.48
N LYS A 99 15.52 15.67 20.47
CA LYS A 99 15.67 17.11 20.60
C LYS A 99 14.36 17.80 20.98
N GLU A 100 13.26 17.43 20.35
CA GLU A 100 11.98 18.16 20.41
C GLU A 100 10.87 17.39 21.14
N HIS A 101 10.97 16.07 21.30
CA HIS A 101 9.93 15.22 21.92
C HIS A 101 10.49 14.32 23.03
N GLN A 102 11.08 14.94 24.05
CA GLN A 102 11.62 14.22 25.20
C GLN A 102 10.51 13.58 26.06
N ASP A 103 9.36 14.23 26.14
CA ASP A 103 8.12 13.73 26.76
C ASP A 103 7.69 12.39 26.14
N PHE A 104 7.71 12.28 24.80
CA PHE A 104 7.45 11.02 24.12
C PHE A 104 8.44 9.91 24.52
N LEU A 105 9.71 10.27 24.78
CA LEU A 105 10.73 9.30 25.22
C LEU A 105 10.58 8.90 26.69
N GLU A 106 9.99 9.73 27.54
CA GLU A 106 9.67 9.37 28.92
C GLU A 106 8.64 8.24 28.96
N ASP A 107 7.59 8.35 28.13
CA ASP A 107 6.53 7.34 28.02
C ASP A 107 6.93 6.15 27.12
N HIS A 108 7.80 6.38 26.14
CA HIS A 108 8.21 5.40 25.14
C HIS A 108 9.73 5.32 25.01
N ALA A 109 10.42 5.00 26.10
CA ALA A 109 11.87 4.87 26.14
C ALA A 109 12.49 3.91 25.11
N SER A 110 11.69 3.03 24.49
CA SER A 110 12.14 2.15 23.41
C SER A 110 12.35 2.87 22.07
N ALA A 111 11.75 4.04 21.86
CA ALA A 111 11.84 4.81 20.63
C ALA A 111 13.25 5.34 20.33
N LYS A 112 14.15 5.33 21.32
CA LYS A 112 15.58 5.58 21.11
C LYS A 112 16.32 4.48 20.34
N TYR A 113 15.71 3.30 20.17
CA TYR A 113 16.34 2.15 19.53
C TYR A 113 15.92 2.01 18.06
N ASN A 114 16.91 1.80 17.19
CA ASN A 114 16.70 1.63 15.74
C ASN A 114 15.76 0.47 15.36
N SER A 115 15.75 -0.61 16.13
CA SER A 115 14.86 -1.75 15.90
C SER A 115 13.40 -1.37 16.13
N TRP A 116 13.14 -0.56 17.16
CA TRP A 116 11.81 -0.07 17.48
C TRP A 116 11.33 0.93 16.42
N LEU A 117 12.17 1.91 16.05
CA LEU A 117 11.85 2.90 15.01
C LEU A 117 11.52 2.21 13.68
N SER A 118 12.39 1.30 13.23
CA SER A 118 12.18 0.54 11.99
C SER A 118 10.87 -0.24 12.03
N LYS A 119 10.52 -0.84 13.17
CA LYS A 119 9.27 -1.60 13.33
C LYS A 119 8.04 -0.70 13.19
N HIS A 120 8.04 0.47 13.85
CA HIS A 120 6.90 1.38 13.85
C HIS A 120 6.76 2.13 12.52
N LEU A 121 7.86 2.59 11.92
CA LEU A 121 7.85 3.24 10.61
C LEU A 121 7.36 2.30 9.50
N ASN A 122 7.80 1.04 9.49
CA ASN A 122 7.29 0.07 8.53
C ASN A 122 5.82 -0.28 8.76
N LYS A 123 5.33 -0.28 10.01
CA LYS A 123 3.89 -0.47 10.27
C LYS A 123 3.06 0.68 9.69
N LEU A 124 3.50 1.91 9.90
CA LEU A 124 2.84 3.10 9.35
C LEU A 124 2.84 3.07 7.81
N SER A 125 3.97 2.73 7.20
CA SER A 125 4.06 2.60 5.75
C SER A 125 3.17 1.48 5.19
N LYS A 126 3.15 0.31 5.84
CA LYS A 126 2.27 -0.81 5.46
C LYS A 126 0.78 -0.54 5.67
N ALA A 127 0.42 0.38 6.56
CA ALA A 127 -0.95 0.86 6.69
C ALA A 127 -1.29 1.97 5.68
N GLY A 128 -0.32 2.40 4.85
CA GLY A 128 -0.48 3.52 3.93
C GLY A 128 -0.59 4.87 4.64
N VAL A 129 -0.13 4.99 5.88
CA VAL A 129 -0.12 6.24 6.66
C VAL A 129 1.13 7.07 6.37
N LEU A 130 2.24 6.41 6.02
CA LEU A 130 3.48 7.06 5.60
C LEU A 130 3.88 6.59 4.20
N GLY A 131 4.24 7.57 3.38
CA GLY A 131 5.07 7.37 2.21
C GLY A 131 6.45 6.83 2.57
N LYS A 132 7.01 5.99 1.72
CA LYS A 132 8.35 5.42 1.88
C LYS A 132 9.04 5.26 0.54
N TYR A 133 10.32 5.58 0.46
CA TYR A 133 11.14 5.30 -0.72
C TYR A 133 12.60 5.04 -0.33
N ARG A 134 13.40 4.55 -1.28
CA ARG A 134 14.82 4.29 -1.08
C ARG A 134 15.65 5.17 -2.01
N HIS A 135 16.67 5.80 -1.46
CA HIS A 135 17.66 6.56 -2.23
C HIS A 135 19.06 6.33 -1.65
N ASN A 136 20.05 6.03 -2.50
CA ASN A 136 21.45 5.80 -2.08
C ASN A 136 21.60 4.84 -0.90
N ARG A 137 20.89 3.70 -0.92
CA ARG A 137 20.83 2.68 0.15
C ARG A 137 20.22 3.14 1.48
N LYS A 138 19.73 4.37 1.56
CA LYS A 138 18.96 4.88 2.70
C LYS A 138 17.47 4.79 2.40
N VAL A 139 16.68 4.61 3.46
CA VAL A 139 15.22 4.61 3.40
C VAL A 139 14.73 5.95 3.95
N PHE A 140 13.84 6.58 3.22
CA PHE A 140 13.19 7.82 3.57
C PHE A 140 11.70 7.58 3.77
N TYR A 141 11.12 8.36 4.67
CA TYR A 141 9.69 8.36 4.98
C TYR A 141 9.13 9.78 4.80
N THR A 142 7.82 9.89 4.64
CA THR A 142 7.11 11.17 4.57
C THR A 142 5.63 10.94 4.88
N PRO A 143 4.94 11.83 5.62
CA PRO A 143 3.48 11.83 5.74
C PRO A 143 2.76 12.04 4.40
N ASP A 144 3.43 12.67 3.43
CA ASP A 144 2.90 12.90 2.09
C ASP A 144 3.24 11.72 1.16
N ILE A 145 2.25 10.84 0.97
CA ILE A 145 2.35 9.66 0.11
C ILE A 145 2.62 10.04 -1.34
N GLU A 146 1.99 11.11 -1.81
CA GLU A 146 2.16 11.61 -3.18
C GLU A 146 3.62 12.02 -3.39
N ARG A 147 4.19 12.76 -2.44
CA ARG A 147 5.62 13.09 -2.46
C ARG A 147 6.51 11.86 -2.47
N ALA A 148 6.22 10.84 -1.67
CA ALA A 148 7.02 9.60 -1.70
C ALA A 148 6.97 8.89 -3.07
N ILE A 149 5.81 8.90 -3.73
CA ILE A 149 5.64 8.34 -5.06
C ILE A 149 6.46 9.13 -6.09
N TYR A 150 6.39 10.46 -6.05
CA TYR A 150 7.18 11.33 -6.94
C TYR A 150 8.68 11.16 -6.73
N ASP A 151 9.14 11.12 -5.47
CA ASP A 151 10.55 10.92 -5.13
C ASP A 151 11.03 9.54 -5.60
N TRP A 152 10.23 8.49 -5.37
CA TRP A 152 10.54 7.14 -5.89
C TRP A 152 10.63 7.13 -7.42
N TYR A 153 9.66 7.73 -8.10
CA TYR A 153 9.58 7.75 -9.56
C TYR A 153 10.78 8.50 -10.17
N SER A 154 11.13 9.66 -9.61
CA SER A 154 12.26 10.48 -10.06
C SER A 154 13.60 9.76 -9.95
N ILE A 155 13.72 8.79 -9.03
CA ILE A 155 14.92 7.99 -8.82
C ILE A 155 14.97 6.76 -9.72
N ASN A 156 13.84 6.07 -9.91
CA ASN A 156 13.82 4.73 -10.49
C ASN A 156 13.35 4.68 -11.95
N GLN A 157 12.37 5.50 -12.33
CA GLN A 157 11.72 5.42 -13.66
C GLN A 157 11.48 6.80 -14.30
N PRO A 158 12.45 7.73 -14.32
CA PRO A 158 12.21 9.11 -14.79
C PRO A 158 11.90 9.22 -16.29
N GLU A 159 12.15 8.17 -17.08
CA GLU A 159 11.88 8.14 -18.52
C GLU A 159 10.47 7.65 -18.87
N GLU A 160 9.80 6.96 -17.95
CA GLU A 160 8.42 6.49 -18.15
C GLU A 160 7.41 7.57 -17.78
N GLU A 161 6.20 7.56 -18.33
CA GLU A 161 5.12 8.42 -17.80
C GLU A 161 4.70 7.94 -16.41
N LEU A 162 4.71 8.85 -15.42
CA LEU A 162 4.12 8.59 -14.11
C LEU A 162 2.64 8.31 -14.33
N GLY A 163 2.19 7.15 -13.87
CA GLY A 163 0.80 6.77 -14.06
C GLY A 163 0.43 5.48 -13.35
N PRO A 164 -0.85 5.10 -13.40
CA PRO A 164 -1.39 4.02 -12.58
C PRO A 164 -0.79 2.63 -12.88
N LYS A 165 -0.14 2.46 -14.03
CA LYS A 165 0.61 1.24 -14.39
C LYS A 165 1.78 0.93 -13.45
N LEU A 166 2.36 1.96 -12.82
CA LEU A 166 3.51 1.81 -11.91
C LEU A 166 3.10 1.37 -10.50
N ALA A 167 1.81 1.31 -10.19
CA ALA A 167 1.30 1.05 -8.84
C ALA A 167 1.84 -0.26 -8.24
N ASN A 168 1.92 -1.34 -9.04
CA ASN A 168 2.46 -2.63 -8.59
C ASN A 168 3.94 -2.54 -8.19
N GLU A 169 4.75 -1.87 -9.00
CA GLU A 169 6.18 -1.71 -8.77
C GLU A 169 6.44 -0.86 -7.54
N ILE A 170 5.80 0.30 -7.45
CA ILE A 170 5.90 1.21 -6.30
C ILE A 170 5.46 0.49 -5.02
N ALA A 171 4.30 -0.17 -5.01
CA ALA A 171 3.80 -0.85 -3.82
C ALA A 171 4.76 -1.96 -3.36
N SER A 172 5.28 -2.76 -4.30
CA SER A 172 6.25 -3.82 -4.02
C SER A 172 7.55 -3.29 -3.41
N GLU A 173 8.13 -2.24 -3.99
CA GLU A 173 9.43 -1.73 -3.54
C GLU A 173 9.35 -0.93 -2.24
N THR A 174 8.27 -0.17 -2.07
CA THR A 174 8.09 0.72 -0.92
C THR A 174 7.48 -0.03 0.27
N GLY A 175 6.67 -1.06 -0.02
CA GLY A 175 5.86 -1.78 0.97
C GLY A 175 4.61 -1.01 1.39
N MET A 176 4.23 0.03 0.65
CA MET A 176 2.95 0.72 0.80
C MET A 176 1.81 -0.14 0.22
N PRO A 177 0.56 0.00 0.74
CA PRO A 177 -0.59 -0.70 0.16
C PRO A 177 -0.80 -0.32 -1.30
N TRP A 178 -1.01 -1.33 -2.15
CA TRP A 178 -1.24 -1.13 -3.57
C TRP A 178 -2.42 -0.20 -3.84
N ALA A 179 -3.55 -0.39 -3.16
CA ALA A 179 -4.74 0.45 -3.32
C ALA A 179 -4.45 1.92 -3.05
N VAL A 180 -3.72 2.21 -1.97
CA VAL A 180 -3.31 3.57 -1.60
C VAL A 180 -2.42 4.20 -2.67
N VAL A 181 -1.43 3.45 -3.18
CA VAL A 181 -0.55 3.92 -4.25
C VAL A 181 -1.35 4.16 -5.54
N ARG A 182 -2.23 3.23 -5.91
CA ARG A 182 -3.03 3.27 -7.13
C ARG A 182 -3.94 4.48 -7.16
N ALA A 183 -4.73 4.70 -6.10
CA ALA A 183 -5.61 5.86 -6.04
C ALA A 183 -4.84 7.19 -5.95
N THR A 184 -3.67 7.20 -5.30
CA THR A 184 -2.83 8.40 -5.30
C THR A 184 -2.36 8.73 -6.71
N LEU A 185 -1.92 7.74 -7.49
CA LEU A 185 -1.54 7.92 -8.89
C LEU A 185 -2.72 8.43 -9.74
N GLU A 186 -3.90 7.82 -9.59
CA GLU A 186 -5.11 8.24 -10.33
C GLU A 186 -5.56 9.67 -10.01
N ARG A 187 -5.21 10.19 -8.83
CA ARG A 187 -5.51 11.58 -8.45
C ARG A 187 -4.54 12.60 -9.06
N VAL A 188 -3.30 12.19 -9.33
CA VAL A 188 -2.19 13.12 -9.66
C VAL A 188 -1.75 13.06 -11.12
N THR A 189 -2.32 12.14 -11.91
CA THR A 189 -2.04 11.95 -13.34
C THR A 189 -3.33 12.00 -14.14
#